data_AF-A0A946EWW5-F1
#
_entry.id   AF-A0A946EWW5-F1
#
_cell.length_a   1.000
_cell.length_b   1.000
_cell.length_c   1.000
_cell.angle_alpha   90.00
_cell.angle_beta   90.00
_cell.angle_gamma   90.00
#
_symmetry.space_group_name_H-M   'P 1'
#
loop_
_entity.id
_entity.type
_entity.pdbx_description
1 polymer ?
#
loop_
_entity_poly.entity_id
_entity_poly.type
_entity_poly.pdbx_seq_one_letter_code
_entity_poly.pdbx_strand_id
1 'polypeptide(L)'
;MDLFDLGLPAEIAESAERVLHPITRRLFSTRSLPNKSISNQLSKAGFSLDSVKYIFLSHLHFDHIGDLNEFKDATIVIGEDTDLDHLSKLDGFDPEPIHDLNKLNLIQTLSFHRGTPLATFEKAIDYFKDGSIQIIKGGGHVDGSIALLIQLQDGPVLLSGDEVVHFDWLNHDDVQRISKNPNRIADIRNRIRMLIQLAPEVVLIPGHDLSKLPLNRNDIIYHNPDYFTQELWPTN
;
A
#
# COMPACT_ATOMS: atom_id res chain seq x y z
N MET A 1 7.34 7.90 -13.83
CA MET A 1 7.15 6.65 -13.08
C MET A 1 6.15 6.95 -11.99
N ASP A 2 5.39 5.94 -11.58
CA ASP A 2 4.39 6.08 -10.53
C ASP A 2 4.70 5.06 -9.44
N LEU A 3 4.34 5.36 -8.19
CA LEU A 3 4.57 4.50 -7.03
C LEU A 3 3.23 4.12 -6.38
N PHE A 4 3.19 2.94 -5.78
CA PHE A 4 2.09 2.48 -4.93
C PHE A 4 2.68 2.14 -3.56
N ASP A 5 2.28 2.91 -2.53
CA ASP A 5 2.88 2.93 -1.19
C ASP A 5 4.41 3.18 -1.20
N LEU A 6 4.97 3.40 -0.02
CA LEU A 6 6.38 3.79 0.17
C LEU A 6 7.11 2.98 1.25
N GLY A 7 6.42 2.06 1.93
CA GLY A 7 7.01 1.25 2.98
C GLY A 7 7.30 2.04 4.26
N LEU A 8 8.22 1.50 5.07
CA LEU A 8 8.66 2.09 6.33
C LEU A 8 9.60 3.29 6.12
N PRO A 9 9.49 4.36 6.92
CA PRO A 9 10.44 5.48 6.87
C PRO A 9 11.86 5.07 7.26
N ALA A 10 12.86 5.75 6.69
CA ALA A 10 14.28 5.51 6.96
C ALA A 10 14.63 5.63 8.45
N GLU A 11 13.93 6.52 9.17
CA GLU A 11 14.16 6.78 10.60
C GLU A 11 13.99 5.52 11.47
N ILE A 12 13.16 4.56 11.05
CA ILE A 12 13.01 3.27 11.76
C ILE A 12 14.34 2.49 11.76
N ALA A 13 15.18 2.64 10.74
CA ALA A 13 16.50 2.00 10.73
C ALA A 13 17.49 2.66 11.71
N GLU A 14 17.34 3.96 11.98
CA GLU A 14 18.25 4.75 12.82
C GLU A 14 17.84 4.70 14.29
N SER A 15 16.55 4.85 14.54
CA SER A 15 15.97 5.03 15.87
C SER A 15 15.17 3.81 16.35
N ALA A 16 15.04 2.77 15.51
CA ALA A 16 14.20 1.60 15.76
C ALA A 16 12.75 2.00 16.05
N GLU A 17 12.00 1.16 16.77
CA GLU A 17 10.61 1.42 17.17
C GLU A 17 10.45 2.62 18.11
N ARG A 18 11.52 3.32 18.51
CA ARG A 18 11.40 4.53 19.36
C ARG A 18 10.72 5.69 18.63
N VAL A 19 10.73 5.66 17.30
CA VAL A 19 10.00 6.64 16.48
C VAL A 19 8.51 6.34 16.49
N LEU A 20 8.12 5.07 16.72
CA LEU A 20 6.74 4.66 16.81
C LEU A 20 6.19 4.96 18.19
N HIS A 21 4.87 5.09 18.27
CA HIS A 21 4.19 5.20 19.56
C HIS A 21 4.49 4.04 20.50
N PRO A 22 4.46 4.28 21.82
CA PRO A 22 4.59 3.22 22.80
C PRO A 22 3.60 2.06 22.61
N ILE A 23 2.38 2.32 22.13
CA ILE A 23 1.41 1.26 21.89
C ILE A 23 1.75 0.48 20.60
N THR A 24 2.18 1.13 19.50
CA THR A 24 2.58 0.45 18.23
C THR A 24 3.73 -0.48 18.54
N ARG A 25 4.74 0.05 19.24
CA ARG A 25 5.93 -0.68 19.69
C ARG A 25 5.59 -1.90 20.54
N ARG A 26 4.46 -1.90 21.26
CA ARG A 26 4.01 -3.04 22.07
C ARG A 26 3.26 -4.08 21.24
N LEU A 27 2.58 -3.67 20.18
CA LEU A 27 1.76 -4.53 19.33
C LEU A 27 2.55 -5.14 18.17
N PHE A 28 3.52 -4.40 17.64
CA PHE A 28 4.25 -4.77 16.43
C PHE A 28 5.76 -4.70 16.66
N SER A 29 6.45 -5.76 16.21
CA SER A 29 7.90 -5.73 16.08
C SER A 29 8.27 -5.19 14.72
N THR A 30 8.82 -3.97 14.67
CA THR A 30 9.15 -3.28 13.41
C THR A 30 10.66 -3.21 13.24
N ARG A 31 11.16 -3.56 12.06
CA ARG A 31 12.59 -3.59 11.74
C ARG A 31 12.84 -2.96 10.39
N SER A 32 13.91 -2.19 10.28
CA SER A 32 14.44 -1.65 9.03
C SER A 32 15.96 -1.60 9.13
N LEU A 33 16.65 -1.55 7.99
CA LEU A 33 18.11 -1.45 7.92
C LEU A 33 18.51 -0.15 7.21
N PRO A 34 19.65 0.45 7.57
CA PRO A 34 20.16 1.61 6.85
C PRO A 34 20.30 1.35 5.36
N ASN A 35 20.04 2.36 4.53
CA ASN A 35 20.11 2.28 3.06
C ASN A 35 19.09 1.33 2.41
N LYS A 36 17.97 1.04 3.10
CA LYS A 36 16.83 0.26 2.60
C LYS A 36 15.56 1.10 2.38
N SER A 37 15.59 2.41 2.64
CA SER A 37 14.45 3.29 2.32
C SER A 37 14.07 3.23 0.86
N ILE A 38 12.81 3.58 0.54
CA ILE A 38 12.31 3.58 -0.84
C ILE A 38 13.22 4.39 -1.77
N SER A 39 13.71 5.54 -1.32
CA SER A 39 14.59 6.38 -2.12
C SER A 39 15.92 5.73 -2.48
N ASN A 40 16.51 5.01 -1.52
CA ASN A 40 17.72 4.22 -1.78
C ASN A 40 17.44 3.04 -2.72
N GLN A 41 16.27 2.42 -2.61
CA GLN A 41 15.87 1.32 -3.50
C GLN A 41 15.67 1.81 -4.94
N LEU A 42 14.98 2.94 -5.12
CA LEU A 42 14.79 3.58 -6.43
C LEU A 42 16.13 3.98 -7.06
N SER A 43 17.01 4.63 -6.30
CA SER A 43 18.33 5.03 -6.79
C SER A 43 19.16 3.82 -7.24
N LYS A 44 19.18 2.73 -6.46
CA LYS A 44 19.86 1.47 -6.82
C LYS A 44 19.26 0.80 -8.06
N ALA A 45 17.96 0.94 -8.27
CA ALA A 45 17.26 0.47 -9.46
C ALA A 45 17.47 1.39 -10.68
N GLY A 46 18.18 2.51 -10.53
CA GLY A 46 18.49 3.46 -11.60
C GLY A 46 17.41 4.53 -11.83
N PHE A 47 16.48 4.69 -10.89
CA PHE A 47 15.42 5.70 -10.96
C PHE A 47 15.75 6.93 -10.12
N SER A 48 15.39 8.11 -10.65
CA SER A 48 15.45 9.38 -9.90
C SER A 48 14.13 9.62 -9.17
N LEU A 49 14.18 10.19 -7.97
CA LEU A 49 12.98 10.61 -7.22
C LEU A 49 12.16 11.63 -8.00
N ASP A 50 12.83 12.56 -8.69
CA ASP A 50 12.19 13.60 -9.52
C ASP A 50 11.42 13.02 -10.72
N SER A 51 11.64 11.74 -11.05
CA SER A 51 10.90 11.06 -12.13
C SER A 51 9.55 10.50 -11.69
N VAL A 52 9.26 10.53 -10.39
CA VAL A 52 8.00 10.09 -9.79
C VAL A 52 6.94 11.16 -10.00
N LYS A 53 5.87 10.82 -10.71
CA LYS A 53 4.78 11.74 -11.03
C LYS A 53 3.60 11.57 -10.08
N TYR A 54 3.25 10.32 -9.79
CA TYR A 54 2.13 9.96 -8.93
C TYR A 54 2.57 8.99 -7.84
N ILE A 55 2.06 9.19 -6.63
CA ILE A 55 2.18 8.26 -5.51
C ILE A 55 0.77 7.91 -5.07
N PHE A 56 0.33 6.70 -5.38
CA PHE A 56 -0.95 6.17 -4.94
C PHE A 56 -0.74 5.54 -3.56
N LEU A 57 -1.34 6.12 -2.53
CA LEU A 57 -1.25 5.56 -1.18
C LEU A 57 -2.48 4.71 -0.93
N SER A 58 -2.28 3.42 -0.67
CA SER A 58 -3.34 2.49 -0.31
C SER A 58 -4.09 2.98 0.91
N HIS A 59 -3.36 3.53 1.88
CA HIS A 59 -3.83 4.27 3.04
C HIS A 59 -2.62 4.94 3.73
N LEU A 60 -2.83 5.52 4.90
CA LEU A 60 -1.86 6.41 5.53
C LEU A 60 -1.30 5.91 6.87
N HIS A 61 -1.25 4.59 7.09
CA HIS A 61 -0.46 4.04 8.21
C HIS A 61 1.04 4.22 7.95
N PHE A 62 1.82 4.32 9.03
CA PHE A 62 3.25 4.63 9.01
C PHE A 62 4.11 3.75 8.09
N ASP A 63 3.70 2.51 7.86
CA ASP A 63 4.38 1.52 7.04
C ASP A 63 4.02 1.57 5.55
N HIS A 64 3.16 2.51 5.14
CA HIS A 64 2.79 2.75 3.75
C HIS A 64 3.26 4.11 3.20
N ILE A 65 3.76 5.00 4.07
CA ILE A 65 4.03 6.41 3.74
C ILE A 65 5.49 6.85 3.98
N GLY A 66 6.41 5.90 4.05
CA GLY A 66 7.83 6.14 4.33
C GLY A 66 8.46 7.25 3.47
N ASP A 67 9.13 8.19 4.14
CA ASP A 67 9.92 9.27 3.54
C ASP A 67 9.18 10.08 2.44
N LEU A 68 7.85 10.22 2.56
CA LEU A 68 6.99 10.89 1.58
C LEU A 68 7.43 12.34 1.27
N ASN A 69 8.08 13.01 2.23
CA ASN A 69 8.66 14.35 2.11
C ASN A 69 9.81 14.47 1.10
N GLU A 70 10.40 13.35 0.67
CA GLU A 70 11.44 13.35 -0.36
C GLU A 70 10.88 13.56 -1.78
N PHE A 71 9.59 13.28 -1.99
CA PHE A 71 8.91 13.36 -3.30
C PHE A 71 8.18 14.69 -3.50
N LYS A 72 8.95 15.78 -3.63
CA LYS A 72 8.41 17.16 -3.61
C LYS A 72 7.49 17.53 -4.76
N ASP A 73 7.68 16.91 -5.92
CA ASP A 73 6.96 17.23 -7.17
C ASP A 73 5.90 16.18 -7.53
N ALA A 74 5.79 15.10 -6.76
CA ALA A 74 4.82 14.04 -7.02
C ALA A 74 3.42 14.43 -6.53
N THR A 75 2.40 14.06 -7.29
CA THR A 75 1.00 14.14 -6.86
C THR A 75 0.67 12.91 -6.02
N ILE A 76 0.24 13.13 -4.79
CA ILE A 76 -0.18 12.09 -3.86
C ILE A 76 -1.67 11.84 -4.06
N VAL A 77 -2.03 10.60 -4.32
CA VAL A 77 -3.39 10.19 -4.66
C VAL A 77 -3.93 9.30 -3.55
N ILE A 78 -5.05 9.71 -2.95
CA ILE A 78 -5.73 9.04 -1.82
C ILE A 78 -7.24 8.95 -2.06
N GLY A 79 -7.95 8.08 -1.33
CA GLY A 79 -9.41 7.97 -1.41
C GLY A 79 -10.16 9.08 -0.67
N GLU A 80 -11.40 9.40 -1.09
CA GLU A 80 -12.26 10.46 -0.49
C GLU A 80 -12.56 10.34 0.98
N ASP A 81 -12.56 9.12 1.52
CA ASP A 81 -12.88 8.85 2.92
C ASP A 81 -11.60 8.79 3.80
N THR A 82 -10.45 9.18 3.24
CA THR A 82 -9.17 9.20 3.96
C THR A 82 -9.18 10.33 4.97
N ASP A 83 -9.00 9.98 6.24
CA ASP A 83 -9.03 10.93 7.33
C ASP A 83 -7.70 11.67 7.47
N LEU A 84 -7.59 12.84 6.82
CA LEU A 84 -6.39 13.68 6.87
C LEU A 84 -6.18 14.37 8.23
N ASP A 85 -7.26 14.64 8.96
CA ASP A 85 -7.18 15.33 10.26
C ASP A 85 -6.73 14.37 11.37
N HIS A 86 -7.12 13.10 11.26
CA HIS A 86 -6.73 12.05 12.19
C HIS A 86 -5.49 11.25 11.77
N LEU A 87 -4.78 11.64 10.71
CA LEU A 87 -3.38 11.24 10.52
C LEU A 87 -2.50 11.57 11.71
N SER A 88 -2.86 12.65 12.40
CA SER A 88 -2.21 13.09 13.63
C SER A 88 -2.85 12.49 14.90
N LYS A 89 -3.96 11.74 14.77
CA LYS A 89 -4.81 11.27 15.87
C LYS A 89 -5.30 9.82 15.73
N LEU A 90 -4.64 8.98 14.94
CA LEU A 90 -4.69 7.54 15.18
C LEU A 90 -3.85 7.27 16.43
N ASP A 91 -4.39 7.65 17.60
CA ASP A 91 -4.00 7.19 18.93
C ASP A 91 -2.48 7.15 19.21
N GLY A 92 -1.76 8.14 18.67
CA GLY A 92 -0.34 8.37 18.85
C GLY A 92 0.59 7.44 18.07
N PHE A 93 0.07 6.46 17.30
CA PHE A 93 0.75 5.30 16.72
C PHE A 93 1.86 5.55 15.68
N ASP A 94 1.86 6.72 15.04
CA ASP A 94 2.73 7.07 13.92
C ASP A 94 3.97 7.91 14.34
N PRO A 95 5.12 7.78 13.65
CA PRO A 95 6.29 8.63 13.89
C PRO A 95 6.11 10.10 13.52
N GLU A 96 6.68 11.00 14.34
CA GLU A 96 6.60 12.47 14.24
C GLU A 96 6.75 13.08 12.81
N PRO A 97 7.58 12.57 11.87
CA PRO A 97 7.67 13.13 10.51
C PRO A 97 6.39 13.01 9.68
N ILE A 98 5.46 12.11 10.04
CA ILE A 98 4.20 11.87 9.31
C ILE A 98 3.18 13.00 9.53
N HIS A 99 3.33 13.75 10.62
CA HIS A 99 2.31 14.70 11.10
C HIS A 99 2.12 15.95 10.23
N ASP A 100 2.93 16.14 9.18
CA ASP A 100 2.87 17.34 8.35
C ASP A 100 2.66 17.02 6.87
N LEU A 101 1.64 16.21 6.55
CA LEU A 101 1.16 16.07 5.17
C LEU A 101 0.75 17.42 4.56
N ASN A 102 0.47 18.44 5.39
CA ASN A 102 0.20 19.81 4.94
C ASN A 102 1.41 20.48 4.27
N LYS A 103 2.64 19.97 4.48
CA LYS A 103 3.84 20.37 3.71
C LYS A 103 3.93 19.72 2.34
N LEU A 104 3.08 18.74 2.04
CA LEU A 104 3.04 18.09 0.74
C LEU A 104 2.15 18.92 -0.17
N ASN A 105 2.76 19.54 -1.18
CA ASN A 105 2.11 20.57 -1.96
C ASN A 105 0.99 20.05 -2.89
N LEU A 106 0.87 18.73 -3.08
CA LEU A 106 0.04 18.12 -4.13
C LEU A 106 -0.71 16.87 -3.63
N ILE A 107 -1.70 17.03 -2.75
CA ILE A 107 -2.63 15.94 -2.38
C ILE A 107 -3.89 15.99 -3.26
N GLN A 108 -4.19 14.89 -3.94
CA GLN A 108 -5.40 14.67 -4.70
C GLN A 108 -6.27 13.61 -4.04
N THR A 109 -7.45 14.04 -3.60
CA THR A 109 -8.47 13.17 -3.02
C THR A 109 -9.43 12.68 -4.09
N LEU A 110 -9.55 11.36 -4.25
CA LEU A 110 -10.39 10.72 -5.26
C LEU A 110 -11.80 10.46 -4.77
N SER A 111 -12.77 11.11 -5.43
CA SER A 111 -14.18 10.83 -5.20
C SER A 111 -14.69 9.68 -6.06
N PHE A 112 -15.21 8.63 -5.41
CA PHE A 112 -15.84 7.49 -6.07
C PHE A 112 -17.34 7.71 -6.33
N HIS A 113 -17.85 8.93 -6.16
CA HIS A 113 -19.24 9.26 -6.52
C HIS A 113 -19.54 8.96 -7.99
N ARG A 114 -18.56 9.19 -8.89
CA ARG A 114 -18.66 8.85 -10.33
C ARG A 114 -17.93 7.57 -10.71
N GLY A 115 -17.44 6.81 -9.73
CA GLY A 115 -16.80 5.52 -9.99
C GLY A 115 -17.79 4.52 -10.58
N THR A 116 -17.31 3.66 -11.46
CA THR A 116 -18.12 2.62 -12.12
C THR A 116 -17.75 1.24 -11.60
N PRO A 117 -18.64 0.23 -11.67
CA PRO A 117 -18.28 -1.14 -11.37
C PRO A 117 -17.12 -1.63 -12.24
N LEU A 118 -16.24 -2.44 -11.67
CA LEU A 118 -15.10 -3.04 -12.34
C LEU A 118 -14.91 -4.46 -11.85
N ALA A 119 -14.97 -5.42 -12.77
CA ALA A 119 -14.92 -6.85 -12.46
C ALA A 119 -15.88 -7.22 -11.32
N THR A 120 -15.37 -7.57 -10.14
CA THR A 120 -16.16 -7.96 -8.97
C THR A 120 -16.40 -6.80 -7.99
N PHE A 121 -15.85 -5.61 -8.25
CA PHE A 121 -15.91 -4.44 -7.37
C PHE A 121 -17.00 -3.45 -7.78
N GLU A 122 -17.62 -2.80 -6.79
CA GLU A 122 -18.77 -1.90 -6.98
C GLU A 122 -18.38 -0.57 -7.61
N LYS A 123 -17.18 -0.07 -7.28
CA LYS A 123 -16.71 1.24 -7.67
C LYS A 123 -15.21 1.22 -7.91
N ALA A 124 -14.82 1.64 -9.10
CA ALA A 124 -13.46 1.93 -9.46
C ALA A 124 -13.39 3.19 -10.33
N ILE A 125 -12.19 3.76 -10.45
CA ILE A 125 -11.88 4.91 -11.29
C ILE A 125 -10.70 4.51 -12.18
N ASP A 126 -10.88 4.58 -13.50
CA ASP A 126 -9.75 4.58 -14.43
C ASP A 126 -9.05 5.94 -14.36
N TYR A 127 -7.90 5.97 -13.71
CA TYR A 127 -7.24 7.22 -13.32
C TYR A 127 -6.70 7.98 -14.52
N PHE A 128 -6.06 7.26 -15.45
CA PHE A 128 -5.49 7.83 -16.68
C PHE A 128 -6.45 7.83 -17.87
N LYS A 129 -7.62 7.17 -17.75
CA LYS A 129 -8.64 7.02 -18.80
C LYS A 129 -8.16 6.22 -20.02
N ASP A 130 -7.15 5.39 -19.82
CA ASP A 130 -6.60 4.47 -20.81
C ASP A 130 -6.65 2.99 -20.35
N GLY A 131 -7.24 2.75 -19.17
CA GLY A 131 -7.35 1.44 -18.54
C GLY A 131 -6.08 0.94 -17.84
N SER A 132 -4.97 1.67 -17.87
CA SER A 132 -3.69 1.21 -17.33
C SER A 132 -3.69 1.06 -15.81
N ILE A 133 -4.25 2.03 -15.09
CA ILE A 133 -4.40 2.01 -13.63
C ILE A 133 -5.86 2.26 -13.27
N GLN A 134 -6.48 1.23 -12.72
CA GLN A 134 -7.84 1.25 -12.23
C GLN A 134 -7.84 1.22 -10.71
N ILE A 135 -8.23 2.32 -10.09
CA ILE A 135 -8.23 2.49 -8.64
C ILE A 135 -9.56 1.97 -8.10
N ILE A 136 -9.51 0.97 -7.25
CA ILE A 136 -10.68 0.30 -6.65
C ILE A 136 -10.98 0.95 -5.29
N LYS A 137 -12.28 1.24 -5.05
CA LYS A 137 -12.72 1.73 -3.73
C LYS A 137 -12.63 0.60 -2.70
N GLY A 138 -11.75 0.76 -1.73
CA GLY A 138 -11.66 -0.09 -0.55
C GLY A 138 -12.57 0.42 0.57
N GLY A 139 -11.96 0.66 1.73
CA GLY A 139 -12.61 1.18 2.95
C GLY A 139 -12.85 0.10 4.01
N GLY A 140 -12.17 -1.04 3.92
CA GLY A 140 -12.28 -2.12 4.89
C GLY A 140 -11.30 -1.95 6.04
N HIS A 141 -10.01 -1.96 5.70
CA HIS A 141 -8.92 -1.87 6.66
C HIS A 141 -8.94 -0.54 7.41
N VAL A 142 -8.94 0.57 6.68
CA VAL A 142 -9.26 1.91 7.20
C VAL A 142 -10.19 2.63 6.21
N ASP A 143 -10.86 3.68 6.69
CA ASP A 143 -11.66 4.52 5.79
C ASP A 143 -10.75 5.19 4.75
N GLY A 144 -11.23 5.27 3.51
CA GLY A 144 -10.47 5.85 2.41
C GLY A 144 -9.47 4.91 1.74
N SER A 145 -9.28 3.69 2.24
CA SER A 145 -8.37 2.72 1.62
C SER A 145 -8.67 2.48 0.14
N ILE A 146 -7.62 2.33 -0.67
CA ILE A 146 -7.69 2.03 -2.10
C ILE A 146 -6.81 0.84 -2.47
N ALA A 147 -7.18 0.15 -3.55
CA ALA A 147 -6.36 -0.85 -4.22
C ALA A 147 -6.18 -0.49 -5.69
N LEU A 148 -5.12 -0.97 -6.33
CA LEU A 148 -4.87 -0.75 -7.76
C LEU A 148 -4.98 -2.04 -8.56
N LEU A 149 -5.84 -2.06 -9.57
CA LEU A 149 -5.78 -3.04 -10.65
C LEU A 149 -5.00 -2.43 -11.82
N ILE A 150 -3.79 -2.95 -12.05
CA ILE A 150 -2.84 -2.47 -13.05
C ILE A 150 -2.86 -3.43 -14.24
N GLN A 151 -2.99 -2.88 -15.45
CA GLN A 151 -2.93 -3.66 -16.68
C GLN A 151 -1.48 -3.71 -17.17
N LEU A 152 -0.85 -4.88 -17.09
CA LEU A 152 0.48 -5.14 -17.65
C LEU A 152 0.40 -6.06 -18.87
N GLN A 153 1.52 -6.26 -19.57
CA GLN A 153 1.56 -6.97 -20.86
C GLN A 153 1.17 -8.45 -20.75
N ASP A 154 1.63 -9.13 -19.70
CA ASP A 154 1.38 -10.56 -19.46
C ASP A 154 0.13 -10.78 -18.58
N GLY A 155 -0.63 -9.71 -18.28
CA GLY A 155 -1.91 -9.77 -17.59
C GLY A 155 -2.06 -8.76 -16.43
N PRO A 156 -3.25 -8.69 -15.83
CA PRO A 156 -3.53 -7.76 -14.74
C PRO A 156 -2.81 -8.11 -13.43
N VAL A 157 -2.48 -7.08 -12.65
CA VAL A 157 -1.93 -7.18 -11.29
C VAL A 157 -2.79 -6.36 -10.34
N LEU A 158 -3.27 -6.98 -9.27
CA LEU A 158 -3.99 -6.31 -8.19
C LEU A 158 -3.02 -6.05 -7.03
N LEU A 159 -2.68 -4.80 -6.78
CA LEU A 159 -2.00 -4.34 -5.57
C LEU A 159 -3.07 -3.97 -4.54
N SER A 160 -3.22 -4.76 -3.48
CA SER A 160 -4.36 -4.59 -2.56
C SER A 160 -4.11 -3.63 -1.41
N GLY A 161 -2.85 -3.32 -1.10
CA GLY A 161 -2.48 -2.81 0.23
C GLY A 161 -3.09 -3.71 1.31
N ASP A 162 -3.55 -3.10 2.39
CA ASP A 162 -4.06 -3.81 3.57
C ASP A 162 -5.52 -4.27 3.48
N GLU A 163 -6.18 -4.05 2.34
CA GLU A 163 -7.41 -4.76 2.01
C GLU A 163 -7.18 -6.30 1.94
N VAL A 164 -5.94 -6.70 1.65
CA VAL A 164 -5.42 -8.06 1.91
C VAL A 164 -4.01 -7.94 2.47
N VAL A 165 -3.85 -8.14 3.77
CA VAL A 165 -2.54 -8.11 4.43
C VAL A 165 -1.71 -9.35 4.08
N HIS A 166 -2.28 -10.54 4.25
CA HIS A 166 -1.64 -11.82 3.95
C HIS A 166 -2.55 -12.79 3.19
N PHE A 167 -1.97 -13.75 2.47
CA PHE A 167 -2.74 -14.77 1.76
C PHE A 167 -3.48 -15.71 2.71
N ASP A 168 -2.91 -16.06 3.86
CA ASP A 168 -3.58 -16.92 4.85
C ASP A 168 -4.85 -16.24 5.37
N TRP A 169 -4.81 -14.93 5.62
CA TRP A 169 -5.96 -14.15 6.03
C TRP A 169 -6.99 -14.16 4.91
N LEU A 170 -6.61 -13.89 3.66
CA LEU A 170 -7.55 -13.96 2.51
C LEU A 170 -8.30 -15.29 2.44
N ASN A 171 -7.62 -16.40 2.72
CA ASN A 171 -8.17 -17.75 2.63
C ASN A 171 -9.01 -18.17 3.86
N HIS A 172 -9.02 -17.38 4.93
CA HIS A 172 -9.80 -17.66 6.12
C HIS A 172 -11.09 -16.84 6.15
N ASP A 173 -12.19 -17.40 6.66
CA ASP A 173 -13.44 -16.64 6.85
C ASP A 173 -13.44 -15.78 8.13
N ASP A 174 -12.25 -15.52 8.69
CA ASP A 174 -12.10 -14.70 9.90
C ASP A 174 -12.25 -13.22 9.58
N VAL A 175 -12.84 -12.50 10.53
CA VAL A 175 -12.77 -11.05 10.56
C VAL A 175 -11.30 -10.66 10.74
N GLN A 176 -10.79 -9.86 9.80
CA GLN A 176 -9.44 -9.33 9.87
C GLN A 176 -9.25 -8.59 11.21
N ARG A 177 -8.23 -8.99 11.97
CA ARG A 177 -8.02 -8.51 13.35
C ARG A 177 -7.68 -7.01 13.42
N ILE A 178 -7.17 -6.46 12.32
CA ILE A 178 -6.74 -5.07 12.18
C ILE A 178 -7.59 -4.45 11.06
N SER A 179 -8.78 -4.00 11.42
CA SER A 179 -9.76 -3.42 10.48
C SER A 179 -10.69 -2.46 11.22
N LYS A 180 -10.89 -1.27 10.66
CA LYS A 180 -11.88 -0.29 11.13
C LYS A 180 -13.31 -0.70 10.79
N ASN A 181 -13.52 -1.39 9.65
CA ASN A 181 -14.83 -1.86 9.21
C ASN A 181 -14.84 -3.36 8.84
N PRO A 182 -15.05 -4.26 9.83
CA PRO A 182 -15.10 -5.71 9.66
C PRO A 182 -15.99 -6.24 8.54
N ASN A 183 -17.16 -5.63 8.33
CA ASN A 183 -18.09 -6.08 7.29
C ASN A 183 -17.60 -5.67 5.91
N ARG A 184 -17.06 -4.44 5.78
CA ARG A 184 -16.54 -3.94 4.52
C ARG A 184 -15.28 -4.69 4.08
N ILE A 185 -14.36 -4.96 5.00
CA ILE A 185 -13.16 -5.75 4.68
C ILE A 185 -13.51 -7.17 4.26
N ALA A 186 -14.52 -7.79 4.89
CA ALA A 186 -15.00 -9.12 4.50
C ALA A 186 -15.62 -9.12 3.09
N ASP A 187 -16.43 -8.11 2.75
CA ASP A 187 -16.97 -7.91 1.40
C ASP A 187 -15.86 -7.74 0.35
N ILE A 188 -14.89 -6.87 0.60
CA ILE A 188 -13.76 -6.64 -0.32
C ILE A 188 -12.96 -7.93 -0.53
N ARG A 189 -12.63 -8.65 0.55
CA ARG A 189 -11.92 -9.92 0.47
C ARG A 189 -12.72 -11.00 -0.28
N ASN A 190 -14.04 -11.05 -0.12
CA ASN A 190 -14.91 -11.92 -0.91
C ASN A 190 -14.86 -11.57 -2.41
N ARG A 191 -14.86 -10.29 -2.75
CA ARG A 191 -14.75 -9.81 -4.13
C ARG A 191 -13.39 -10.13 -4.74
N ILE A 192 -12.31 -10.00 -3.97
CA ILE A 192 -10.96 -10.40 -4.39
C ILE A 192 -10.90 -11.92 -4.62
N ARG A 193 -11.43 -12.73 -3.70
CA ARG A 193 -11.54 -14.19 -3.87
C ARG A 193 -12.33 -14.55 -5.14
N MET A 194 -13.45 -13.86 -5.38
CA MET A 194 -14.25 -14.05 -6.59
C MET A 194 -13.48 -13.64 -7.85
N LEU A 195 -12.73 -12.53 -7.81
CA LEU A 195 -11.92 -12.06 -8.95
C LEU A 195 -10.88 -13.09 -9.34
N ILE A 196 -10.05 -13.54 -8.39
CA ILE A 196 -8.97 -14.50 -8.67
C ILE A 196 -9.50 -15.88 -9.11
N GLN A 197 -10.73 -16.23 -8.74
CA GLN A 197 -11.39 -17.45 -9.23
C GLN A 197 -11.90 -17.30 -10.68
N LEU A 198 -12.46 -16.14 -11.02
CA LEU A 198 -13.03 -15.88 -12.34
C LEU A 198 -12.00 -15.47 -13.39
N ALA A 199 -10.90 -14.86 -12.95
CA ALA A 199 -9.80 -14.36 -13.77
C ALA A 199 -8.47 -14.84 -13.16
N PRO A 200 -8.11 -16.12 -13.32
CA PRO A 200 -6.90 -16.70 -12.73
C PRO A 200 -5.59 -16.10 -13.27
N GLU A 201 -5.65 -15.32 -14.34
CA GLU A 201 -4.54 -14.51 -14.86
C GLU A 201 -4.22 -13.28 -14.00
N VAL A 202 -5.14 -12.86 -13.12
CA VAL A 202 -4.91 -11.75 -12.18
C VAL A 202 -3.91 -12.20 -11.12
N VAL A 203 -2.77 -11.51 -11.08
CA VAL A 203 -1.81 -11.66 -9.99
C VAL A 203 -2.23 -10.76 -8.84
N LEU A 204 -2.48 -11.33 -7.65
CA LEU A 204 -2.68 -10.55 -6.43
C LEU A 204 -1.34 -10.36 -5.70
N ILE A 205 -1.04 -9.11 -5.32
CA ILE A 205 0.06 -8.76 -4.42
C ILE A 205 -0.54 -8.13 -3.15
N PRO A 206 -0.57 -8.89 -2.02
CA PRO A 206 -0.96 -8.41 -0.70
C PRO A 206 -0.04 -7.31 -0.14
N GLY A 207 -0.50 -6.60 0.90
CA GLY A 207 0.30 -5.58 1.59
C GLY A 207 1.55 -6.13 2.29
N HIS A 208 1.46 -7.30 2.91
CA HIS A 208 2.53 -7.86 3.77
C HIS A 208 2.90 -9.32 3.46
N ASP A 209 2.59 -9.82 2.26
CA ASP A 209 2.86 -11.20 1.88
C ASP A 209 3.31 -11.35 0.43
N LEU A 210 4.59 -11.66 0.24
CA LEU A 210 5.18 -11.92 -1.07
C LEU A 210 5.48 -13.41 -1.31
N SER A 211 4.93 -14.31 -0.51
CA SER A 211 5.17 -15.77 -0.63
C SER A 211 4.70 -16.39 -1.95
N LYS A 212 3.82 -15.69 -2.69
CA LYS A 212 3.26 -16.16 -3.97
C LYS A 212 3.56 -15.25 -5.16
N LEU A 213 4.69 -14.54 -5.12
CA LEU A 213 5.13 -13.74 -6.26
C LEU A 213 5.26 -14.59 -7.55
N PRO A 214 4.71 -14.13 -8.70
CA PRO A 214 4.77 -14.88 -9.94
C PRO A 214 6.19 -14.89 -10.54
N LEU A 215 6.81 -16.07 -10.62
CA LEU A 215 8.14 -16.23 -11.22
C LEU A 215 8.13 -16.28 -12.76
N ASN A 216 6.94 -16.31 -13.38
CA ASN A 216 6.74 -16.53 -14.82
C ASN A 216 6.25 -15.27 -15.57
N ARG A 217 6.32 -14.09 -14.95
CA ARG A 217 5.89 -12.81 -15.51
C ARG A 217 7.11 -12.00 -15.94
N ASN A 218 7.26 -11.72 -17.24
CA ASN A 218 8.43 -11.00 -17.76
C ASN A 218 8.27 -9.47 -17.64
N ASP A 219 7.04 -9.03 -17.41
CA ASP A 219 6.64 -7.64 -17.22
C ASP A 219 6.70 -7.17 -15.75
N ILE A 220 7.16 -8.04 -14.84
CA ILE A 220 7.37 -7.73 -13.42
C ILE A 220 8.84 -7.96 -13.07
N ILE A 221 9.48 -6.93 -12.50
CA ILE A 221 10.89 -6.99 -12.08
C ILE A 221 10.94 -6.89 -10.55
N TYR A 222 11.55 -7.90 -9.92
CA TYR A 222 11.77 -7.91 -8.47
C TYR A 222 13.08 -7.24 -8.11
N HIS A 223 13.00 -6.10 -7.44
CA HIS A 223 14.14 -5.47 -6.82
C HIS A 223 14.27 -5.94 -5.37
N ASN A 224 15.47 -6.39 -4.99
CA ASN A 224 15.80 -6.82 -3.62
C ASN A 224 14.86 -7.91 -3.03
N PRO A 225 14.63 -9.05 -3.74
CA PRO A 225 13.75 -10.11 -3.25
C PRO A 225 14.21 -10.71 -1.91
N ASP A 226 15.48 -10.57 -1.55
CA ASP A 226 16.05 -10.96 -0.26
C ASP A 226 15.40 -10.22 0.93
N TYR A 227 14.79 -9.04 0.71
CA TYR A 227 14.15 -8.25 1.76
C TYR A 227 12.88 -8.88 2.30
N PHE A 228 12.36 -9.93 1.66
CA PHE A 228 11.16 -10.63 2.08
C PHE A 228 11.45 -11.98 2.74
N THR A 229 12.72 -12.19 3.12
CA THR A 229 13.16 -13.39 3.85
C THR A 229 13.28 -13.09 5.34
N GLN A 230 12.84 -14.01 6.19
CA GLN A 230 12.91 -13.83 7.64
C GLN A 230 14.37 -13.75 8.12
N GLU A 231 15.29 -14.38 7.40
CA GLU A 231 16.72 -14.39 7.67
C GLU A 231 17.35 -13.00 7.62
N LEU A 232 16.83 -12.10 6.77
CA LEU A 232 17.31 -10.71 6.71
C LEU A 232 16.85 -9.87 7.91
N TRP A 233 15.83 -10.34 8.63
CA TRP A 233 15.22 -9.64 9.76
C TRP A 233 15.35 -10.45 11.06
N PRO A 234 16.59 -10.66 11.56
CA PRO A 234 16.82 -11.50 12.73
C PRO A 234 16.02 -10.99 13.93
N THR A 235 15.16 -11.84 14.45
CA THR A 235 14.46 -11.65 15.71
C THR A 235 15.31 -12.24 16.82
N ASN A 236 16.10 -11.40 17.50
CA ASN A 236 16.69 -11.75 18.80
C ASN A 236 15.69 -11.52 19.93
#